data_AF-A0A067N224-F1
#
_entry.id   AF-A0A067N224-F1
#
_cell.length_a   1.000
_cell.length_b   1.000
_cell.length_c   1.000
_cell.angle_alpha   90.00
_cell.angle_beta   90.00
_cell.angle_gamma   90.00
#
_symmetry.space_group_name_H-M   'P 1'
#
loop_
_entity.id
_entity.type
_entity.pdbx_description
1 polymer ?
#
loop_
_entity_poly.entity_id
_entity_poly.type
_entity_poly.pdbx_seq_one_letter_code
_entity_poly.pdbx_strand_id
1 'polypeptide(L)'
;MGRHFAHSCSHRLLSTLHDQLGLLFLSSLFFVLTPLLGALKFLFVSTCEAATPFLAHPFVKPAADAAMLFFTDARSIIVTLVIMPLSLVWDIIDALEDRRLDLICVPLRNGGARADLHARRVKDVQAQVVRAVQGGAKRLCTARPSYLTMNARFAKYKRYWRGIDLEQLRDVVEVDTGRKIVKVEPGCSMGRLTKTLIPLGWTLPVLPELDTLTVGGLINGFGVETSSHKYGLFNHTCVAYEIVLPSGELIRCARDMHPGLFAAIPWSHGTIGFLVSAEITIIPAKKYVHLRYTPCSTHAAFLKTFEKASQSSSNDFVEALIYSPTTSVVMIGTLTDDLPAPHRGSLSSKPGDKLNSIGRWYKPWFYTHAATYLARDCAGAEYIPLRDYYHRHTRSLFWEMRDIVPQGNNFLYRLCFGWMPPRISLLKLTTVGKVKELYEQNHIAQDMLVPMSALTASLDIFDREFGLYPLWVCPMRLLSPPSTKPVAPLPQKSTGRALPTTTPPGGMCPPHPAEQLYVDIGAYGVPASSNFEAQRSLRKVEAFVRSVKGYQALYADTLMTSEEFEEMFECEGLENTRKQFGSDLLLPRVWEKVNAAARH
;
A
#
# COMPACT_ATOMS: atom_id res chain seq x y z
N MET A 1 1.04 -26.11 58.13
CA MET A 1 1.12 -26.00 56.66
C MET A 1 -0.22 -25.84 55.93
N GLY A 2 -1.39 -26.09 56.55
CA GLY A 2 -2.69 -26.03 55.84
C GLY A 2 -3.31 -24.64 55.59
N ARG A 3 -2.95 -23.57 56.34
CA ARG A 3 -3.56 -22.24 56.18
C ARG A 3 -2.92 -21.36 55.08
N HIS A 4 -1.66 -21.61 54.71
CA HIS A 4 -0.99 -20.84 53.63
C HIS A 4 -1.35 -21.34 52.22
N PHE A 5 -1.76 -22.60 52.06
CA PHE A 5 -2.15 -23.17 50.77
C PHE A 5 -3.53 -22.67 50.30
N ALA A 6 -4.47 -22.45 51.22
CA ALA A 6 -5.81 -21.95 50.90
C ALA A 6 -5.80 -20.50 50.40
N HIS A 7 -4.93 -19.64 50.95
CA HIS A 7 -4.83 -18.23 50.54
C HIS A 7 -4.21 -18.05 49.14
N SER A 8 -3.25 -18.88 48.75
CA SER A 8 -2.62 -18.83 47.41
C SER A 8 -3.55 -19.37 46.32
N CYS A 9 -4.35 -20.40 46.63
CA CYS A 9 -5.32 -20.96 45.69
C CYS A 9 -6.51 -20.01 45.46
N SER A 10 -7.00 -19.35 46.51
CA SER A 10 -8.08 -18.35 46.40
C SER A 10 -7.68 -17.11 45.58
N HIS A 11 -6.44 -16.63 45.72
CA HIS A 11 -5.94 -15.49 44.93
C HIS A 11 -5.80 -15.80 43.43
N ARG A 12 -5.37 -17.03 43.07
CA ARG A 12 -5.32 -17.46 41.67
C ARG A 12 -6.72 -17.66 41.08
N LEU A 13 -7.64 -18.26 41.85
CA LEU A 13 -9.04 -18.41 41.43
C LEU A 13 -9.72 -17.06 41.22
N LEU A 14 -9.54 -16.10 42.14
CA LEU A 14 -10.07 -14.74 42.02
C LEU A 14 -9.42 -13.96 40.87
N SER A 15 -8.13 -14.14 40.57
CA SER A 15 -7.50 -13.51 39.40
C SER A 15 -8.03 -14.10 38.09
N THR A 16 -8.19 -15.42 38.00
CA THR A 16 -8.82 -16.06 36.82
C THR A 16 -10.30 -15.70 36.68
N LEU A 17 -11.05 -15.54 37.76
CA LEU A 17 -12.44 -15.08 37.73
C LEU A 17 -12.54 -13.61 37.32
N HIS A 18 -11.61 -12.76 37.78
CA HIS A 18 -11.55 -11.35 37.38
C HIS A 18 -11.14 -11.20 35.90
N ASP A 19 -10.20 -12.03 35.43
CA ASP A 19 -9.82 -12.09 34.02
C ASP A 19 -10.97 -12.64 33.15
N GLN A 20 -11.70 -13.66 33.61
CA GLN A 20 -12.85 -14.20 32.88
C GLN A 20 -14.08 -13.29 32.90
N LEU A 21 -14.36 -12.60 34.01
CA LEU A 21 -15.40 -11.56 34.08
C LEU A 21 -15.00 -10.34 33.24
N GLY A 22 -13.72 -9.97 33.21
CA GLY A 22 -13.18 -8.94 32.33
C GLY A 22 -13.30 -9.33 30.86
N LEU A 23 -13.00 -10.58 30.51
CA LEU A 23 -13.19 -11.14 29.16
C LEU A 23 -14.68 -11.23 28.78
N LEU A 24 -15.57 -11.60 29.70
CA LEU A 24 -17.02 -11.65 29.48
C LEU A 24 -17.60 -10.25 29.32
N PHE A 25 -17.21 -9.29 30.16
CA PHE A 25 -17.62 -7.89 30.05
C PHE A 25 -17.09 -7.28 28.74
N LEU A 26 -15.82 -7.48 28.41
CA LEU A 26 -15.25 -7.05 27.13
C LEU A 26 -15.95 -7.72 25.96
N SER A 27 -16.19 -9.04 26.01
CA SER A 27 -16.89 -9.75 24.93
C SER A 27 -18.33 -9.27 24.74
N SER A 28 -19.05 -8.97 25.83
CA SER A 28 -20.41 -8.42 25.80
C SER A 28 -20.42 -6.98 25.29
N LEU A 29 -19.45 -6.18 25.73
CA LEU A 29 -19.21 -4.82 25.26
C LEU A 29 -18.88 -4.83 23.76
N PHE A 30 -18.02 -5.73 23.28
CA PHE A 30 -17.75 -5.95 21.86
C PHE A 30 -18.99 -6.46 21.11
N PHE A 31 -19.81 -7.33 21.71
CA PHE A 31 -21.02 -7.84 21.09
C PHE A 31 -22.05 -6.74 20.82
N VAL A 32 -22.11 -5.71 21.66
CA VAL A 32 -23.01 -4.56 21.51
C VAL A 32 -22.39 -3.44 20.67
N LEU A 33 -21.14 -3.06 20.93
CA LEU A 33 -20.49 -1.93 20.25
C LEU A 33 -20.10 -2.26 18.81
N THR A 34 -19.66 -3.48 18.51
CA THR A 34 -19.19 -3.80 17.15
C THR A 34 -20.31 -3.68 16.10
N PRO A 35 -21.52 -4.25 16.32
CA PRO A 35 -22.64 -4.04 15.40
C PRO A 35 -23.09 -2.59 15.35
N LEU A 36 -23.10 -1.87 16.48
CA LEU A 36 -23.48 -0.45 16.53
C LEU A 36 -22.52 0.43 15.72
N LEU A 37 -21.22 0.19 15.87
CA LEU A 37 -20.17 0.89 15.15
C LEU A 37 -20.15 0.52 13.66
N GLY A 38 -20.35 -0.76 13.33
CA GLY A 38 -20.55 -1.22 11.96
C GLY A 38 -21.79 -0.60 11.31
N ALA A 39 -22.90 -0.48 12.06
CA ALA A 39 -24.12 0.19 11.60
C ALA A 39 -23.90 1.71 11.43
N LEU A 40 -23.12 2.36 12.28
CA LEU A 40 -22.76 3.77 12.14
C LEU A 40 -21.90 3.99 10.88
N LYS A 41 -20.90 3.12 10.65
CA LYS A 41 -20.09 3.08 9.42
C LYS A 41 -20.99 2.92 8.18
N PHE A 42 -21.93 1.97 8.22
CA PHE A 42 -22.88 1.72 7.13
C PHE A 42 -23.82 2.91 6.89
N LEU A 43 -24.40 3.47 7.95
CA LEU A 43 -25.33 4.61 7.87
C LEU A 43 -24.63 5.83 7.27
N PHE A 44 -23.42 6.16 7.75
CA PHE A 44 -22.64 7.27 7.23
C PHE A 44 -22.36 7.14 5.73
N VAL A 45 -21.84 5.98 5.30
CA VAL A 45 -21.57 5.72 3.88
C VAL A 45 -22.85 5.78 3.06
N SER A 46 -23.92 5.15 3.53
CA SER A 46 -25.22 5.14 2.84
C SER A 46 -25.80 6.55 2.69
N THR A 47 -25.68 7.40 3.72
CA THR A 47 -26.11 8.80 3.66
C THR A 47 -25.30 9.61 2.66
N CYS A 48 -23.97 9.47 2.66
CA CYS A 48 -23.11 10.14 1.68
C CYS A 48 -23.44 9.69 0.23
N GLU A 49 -23.61 8.39 0.01
CA GLU A 49 -23.97 7.85 -1.32
C GLU A 49 -25.37 8.30 -1.75
N ALA A 50 -26.36 8.27 -0.85
CA ALA A 50 -27.74 8.67 -1.14
C ALA A 50 -27.91 10.18 -1.39
N ALA A 51 -27.05 11.02 -0.83
CA ALA A 51 -27.05 12.46 -1.08
C ALA A 51 -26.53 12.83 -2.49
N THR A 52 -25.75 11.94 -3.12
CA THR A 52 -25.02 12.23 -4.36
C THR A 52 -25.95 12.52 -5.57
N PRO A 53 -27.03 11.77 -5.82
CA PRO A 53 -27.95 12.05 -6.93
C PRO A 53 -28.78 13.33 -6.72
N PHE A 54 -29.14 13.63 -5.46
CA PHE A 54 -29.92 14.82 -5.11
C PHE A 54 -29.14 16.11 -5.39
N LEU A 55 -27.85 16.12 -5.06
CA LEU A 55 -26.94 17.24 -5.35
C LEU A 55 -26.68 17.45 -6.85
N ALA A 56 -26.92 16.44 -7.68
CA ALA A 56 -26.75 16.49 -9.13
C ALA A 56 -28.00 16.96 -9.90
N HIS A 57 -29.11 17.26 -9.21
CA HIS A 57 -30.39 17.62 -9.84
C HIS A 57 -30.31 19.02 -10.49
N PRO A 58 -30.82 19.24 -11.73
CA PRO A 58 -30.62 20.48 -12.50
C PRO A 58 -31.04 21.78 -11.79
N PHE A 59 -32.08 21.71 -10.95
CA PHE A 59 -32.59 22.86 -10.19
C PHE A 59 -31.84 23.13 -8.87
N VAL A 60 -31.12 22.12 -8.34
CA VAL A 60 -30.31 22.23 -7.11
C VAL A 60 -28.85 22.54 -7.48
N LYS A 61 -28.43 22.12 -8.67
CA LYS A 61 -27.05 22.21 -9.17
C LYS A 61 -26.43 23.60 -9.07
N PRO A 62 -27.08 24.73 -9.41
CA PRO A 62 -26.44 26.05 -9.30
C PRO A 62 -26.12 26.46 -7.85
N ALA A 63 -27.05 26.18 -6.93
CA ALA A 63 -26.85 26.44 -5.49
C ALA A 63 -25.86 25.44 -4.87
N ALA A 64 -25.89 24.18 -5.31
CA ALA A 64 -24.91 23.17 -4.93
C ALA A 64 -23.51 23.55 -5.45
N ASP A 65 -23.36 24.00 -6.69
CA ASP A 65 -22.09 24.40 -7.28
C ASP A 65 -21.50 25.63 -6.56
N ALA A 66 -22.34 26.60 -6.18
CA ALA A 66 -21.92 27.76 -5.36
C ALA A 66 -21.50 27.34 -3.93
N ALA A 67 -22.26 26.45 -3.28
CA ALA A 67 -21.89 25.88 -1.99
C ALA A 67 -20.61 25.05 -2.09
N MET A 68 -20.39 24.34 -3.20
CA MET A 68 -19.22 23.50 -3.46
C MET A 68 -17.96 24.33 -3.76
N LEU A 69 -18.09 25.50 -4.40
CA LEU A 69 -16.99 26.47 -4.49
C LEU A 69 -16.60 26.96 -3.09
N PHE A 70 -17.57 27.35 -2.26
CA PHE A 70 -17.32 27.71 -0.87
C PHE A 70 -16.66 26.56 -0.08
N PHE A 71 -17.10 25.31 -0.29
CA PHE A 71 -16.49 24.13 0.32
C PHE A 71 -15.10 23.80 -0.24
N THR A 72 -14.75 24.28 -1.44
CA THR A 72 -13.39 24.18 -1.98
C THR A 72 -12.45 25.13 -1.25
N ASP A 73 -12.90 26.37 -1.02
CA ASP A 73 -12.14 27.38 -0.26
C ASP A 73 -12.06 27.02 1.23
N ALA A 74 -13.13 26.43 1.79
CA ALA A 74 -13.20 25.95 3.16
C ALA A 74 -12.71 24.49 3.34
N ARG A 75 -12.14 23.85 2.30
CA ARG A 75 -11.81 22.42 2.29
C ARG A 75 -10.92 22.02 3.46
N SER A 76 -9.90 22.83 3.77
CA SER A 76 -8.99 22.56 4.89
C SER A 76 -9.72 22.58 6.25
N ILE A 77 -10.73 23.43 6.41
CA ILE A 77 -11.55 23.53 7.63
C ILE A 77 -12.44 22.30 7.76
N ILE A 78 -13.13 21.90 6.68
CA ILE A 78 -13.98 20.70 6.65
C ILE A 78 -13.15 19.45 6.95
N VAL A 79 -12.00 19.33 6.30
CA VAL A 79 -11.09 18.19 6.52
C VAL A 79 -10.67 18.13 7.98
N THR A 80 -10.29 19.27 8.57
CA THR A 80 -9.83 19.35 9.96
C THR A 80 -10.94 19.07 10.97
N LEU A 81 -12.11 19.68 10.81
CA LEU A 81 -13.18 19.67 11.83
C LEU A 81 -14.18 18.53 11.66
N VAL A 82 -14.26 17.94 10.47
CA VAL A 82 -15.25 16.87 10.15
C VAL A 82 -14.54 15.58 9.76
N ILE A 83 -13.71 15.61 8.72
CA ILE A 83 -13.14 14.37 8.15
C ILE A 83 -12.13 13.72 9.09
N MET A 84 -11.24 14.49 9.72
CA MET A 84 -10.23 13.97 10.65
C MET A 84 -10.86 13.34 11.91
N PRO A 85 -11.83 13.97 12.60
CA PRO A 85 -12.56 13.31 13.69
C PRO A 85 -13.30 12.04 13.25
N LEU A 86 -13.97 12.05 12.10
CA LEU A 86 -14.63 10.85 11.56
C LEU A 86 -13.62 9.75 11.20
N SER A 87 -12.43 10.14 10.71
CA SER A 87 -11.33 9.21 10.44
C SER A 87 -10.86 8.53 11.71
N LEU A 88 -10.70 9.28 12.81
CA LEU A 88 -10.35 8.74 14.11
C LEU A 88 -11.41 7.76 14.61
N VAL A 89 -12.70 8.11 14.52
CA VAL A 89 -13.79 7.21 14.92
C VAL A 89 -13.69 5.91 14.13
N TRP A 90 -13.49 5.98 12.81
CA TRP A 90 -13.33 4.79 11.99
C TRP A 90 -12.08 3.98 12.38
N ASP A 91 -10.93 4.62 12.61
CA ASP A 91 -9.71 3.97 13.11
C ASP A 91 -9.95 3.18 14.41
N ILE A 92 -10.74 3.74 15.32
CA ILE A 92 -11.14 3.08 16.56
C ILE A 92 -12.00 1.84 16.25
N ILE A 93 -12.96 1.95 15.33
CA ILE A 93 -13.83 0.82 14.93
C ILE A 93 -13.00 -0.34 14.37
N ASP A 94 -12.14 -0.06 13.39
CA ASP A 94 -11.31 -1.07 12.76
C ASP A 94 -10.37 -1.72 13.81
N ALA A 95 -9.80 -0.92 14.72
CA ALA A 95 -8.93 -1.42 15.80
C ALA A 95 -9.69 -2.31 16.80
N LEU A 96 -10.95 -1.98 17.12
CA LEU A 96 -11.79 -2.78 18.01
C LEU A 96 -12.18 -4.11 17.37
N GLU A 97 -12.54 -4.11 16.10
CA GLU A 97 -12.83 -5.34 15.35
C GLU A 97 -11.60 -6.23 15.21
N ASP A 98 -10.44 -5.63 14.94
CA ASP A 98 -9.15 -6.32 14.90
C ASP A 98 -8.82 -6.95 16.27
N ARG A 99 -9.01 -6.18 17.35
CA ARG A 99 -8.82 -6.68 18.72
C ARG A 99 -9.79 -7.81 19.06
N ARG A 100 -11.03 -7.73 18.60
CA ARG A 100 -12.04 -8.78 18.76
C ARG A 100 -11.61 -10.07 18.06
N LEU A 101 -11.13 -9.99 16.81
CA LEU A 101 -10.59 -11.16 16.10
C LEU A 101 -9.42 -11.77 16.87
N ASP A 102 -8.53 -10.93 17.40
CA ASP A 102 -7.38 -11.38 18.18
C ASP A 102 -7.75 -12.02 19.52
N LEU A 103 -8.90 -11.66 20.12
CA LEU A 103 -9.41 -12.28 21.34
C LEU A 103 -10.13 -13.61 21.08
N ILE A 104 -10.87 -13.73 19.97
CA ILE A 104 -11.66 -14.93 19.64
C ILE A 104 -10.75 -16.04 19.10
N CYS A 105 -9.67 -15.69 18.40
CA CYS A 105 -8.83 -16.64 17.66
C CYS A 105 -7.39 -16.70 18.20
N VAL A 106 -7.21 -17.10 19.46
CA VAL A 106 -5.91 -17.31 20.12
C VAL A 106 -5.52 -18.80 20.09
N PRO A 107 -4.26 -19.19 19.80
CA PRO A 107 -3.09 -18.39 19.43
C PRO A 107 -2.72 -18.44 17.93
N LEU A 108 -2.10 -17.36 17.41
CA LEU A 108 -1.52 -17.27 16.05
C LEU A 108 -0.47 -18.37 15.74
N ARG A 109 0.08 -19.00 16.79
CA ARG A 109 1.18 -19.96 16.70
C ARG A 109 0.72 -21.40 16.39
N ASN A 110 -0.56 -21.74 16.66
CA ASN A 110 -1.17 -23.07 16.43
C ASN A 110 -2.57 -22.90 15.80
N GLY A 111 -2.69 -22.04 14.80
CA GLY A 111 -3.91 -21.32 14.38
C GLY A 111 -5.12 -22.11 13.86
N GLY A 112 -5.47 -23.28 14.41
CA GLY A 112 -6.65 -24.05 14.02
C GLY A 112 -7.92 -23.20 13.96
N ALA A 113 -8.19 -22.38 14.98
CA ALA A 113 -9.36 -21.49 14.99
C ALA A 113 -9.34 -20.42 13.87
N ARG A 114 -8.16 -19.88 13.53
CA ARG A 114 -8.00 -18.91 12.42
C ARG A 114 -8.10 -19.59 11.07
N ALA A 115 -7.52 -20.76 10.93
CA ALA A 115 -7.62 -21.60 9.75
C ALA A 115 -9.07 -22.02 9.49
N ASP A 116 -9.81 -22.42 10.52
CA ASP A 116 -11.23 -22.78 10.43
C ASP A 116 -12.08 -21.57 10.05
N LEU A 117 -11.84 -20.41 10.68
CA LEU A 117 -12.53 -19.16 10.34
C LEU A 117 -12.25 -18.75 8.90
N HIS A 118 -10.99 -18.80 8.47
CA HIS A 118 -10.57 -18.56 7.11
C HIS A 118 -11.28 -19.51 6.13
N ALA A 119 -11.26 -20.82 6.40
CA ALA A 119 -11.93 -21.82 5.57
C ALA A 119 -13.43 -21.58 5.44
N ARG A 120 -14.11 -21.14 6.51
CA ARG A 120 -15.53 -20.75 6.46
C ARG A 120 -15.76 -19.53 5.58
N ARG A 121 -14.92 -18.49 5.70
CA ARG A 121 -14.99 -17.29 4.84
C ARG A 121 -14.73 -17.63 3.38
N VAL A 122 -13.75 -18.48 3.09
CA VAL A 122 -13.48 -18.96 1.72
C VAL A 122 -14.69 -19.72 1.16
N LYS A 123 -15.31 -20.62 1.93
CA LYS A 123 -16.54 -21.31 1.51
C LYS A 123 -17.69 -20.35 1.22
N ASP A 124 -17.83 -19.27 2.00
CA ASP A 124 -18.83 -18.23 1.72
C ASP A 124 -18.54 -17.54 0.38
N VAL A 125 -17.28 -17.19 0.09
CA VAL A 125 -16.88 -16.64 -1.22
C VAL A 125 -17.20 -17.61 -2.36
N GLN A 126 -16.88 -18.90 -2.22
CA GLN A 126 -17.24 -19.92 -3.22
C GLN A 126 -18.75 -19.98 -3.44
N ALA A 127 -19.53 -20.00 -2.36
CA ALA A 127 -21.00 -20.02 -2.42
C ALA A 127 -21.57 -18.74 -3.05
N GLN A 128 -20.96 -17.57 -2.83
CA GLN A 128 -21.33 -16.32 -3.50
C GLN A 128 -21.10 -16.40 -5.02
N VAL A 129 -19.94 -16.92 -5.45
CA VAL A 129 -19.60 -17.09 -6.88
C VAL A 129 -20.57 -18.06 -7.55
N VAL A 130 -20.79 -19.24 -6.97
CA VAL A 130 -21.70 -20.25 -7.52
C VAL A 130 -23.12 -19.71 -7.65
N ARG A 131 -23.64 -19.05 -6.60
CA ARG A 131 -24.96 -18.41 -6.64
C ARG A 131 -25.07 -17.33 -7.70
N ALA A 132 -24.02 -16.52 -7.89
CA ALA A 132 -23.99 -15.49 -8.91
C ALA A 132 -24.09 -16.09 -10.32
N VAL A 133 -23.26 -17.09 -10.61
CA VAL A 133 -23.22 -17.74 -11.93
C VAL A 133 -24.51 -18.51 -12.22
N GLN A 134 -25.02 -19.30 -11.27
CA GLN A 134 -26.30 -20.01 -11.39
C GLN A 134 -27.48 -19.04 -11.54
N GLY A 135 -27.39 -17.86 -10.91
CA GLY A 135 -28.35 -16.76 -11.08
C GLY A 135 -28.24 -16.02 -12.41
N GLY A 136 -27.39 -16.48 -13.35
CA GLY A 136 -27.25 -15.90 -14.69
C GLY A 136 -26.30 -14.71 -14.77
N ALA A 137 -25.45 -14.47 -13.76
CA ALA A 137 -24.47 -13.39 -13.82
C ALA A 137 -23.46 -13.63 -14.95
N LYS A 138 -23.43 -12.70 -15.92
CA LYS A 138 -22.48 -12.75 -17.05
C LYS A 138 -21.15 -12.07 -16.75
N ARG A 139 -21.08 -11.28 -15.68
CA ARG A 139 -19.90 -10.48 -15.32
C ARG A 139 -19.78 -10.38 -13.81
N LEU A 140 -18.60 -10.71 -13.29
CA LEU A 140 -18.27 -10.75 -11.87
C LEU A 140 -17.16 -9.72 -11.55
N CYS A 141 -17.20 -9.16 -10.35
CA CYS A 141 -16.10 -8.35 -9.82
C CYS A 141 -16.07 -8.41 -8.29
N THR A 142 -15.00 -7.91 -7.67
CA THR A 142 -14.97 -7.72 -6.21
C THR A 142 -16.02 -6.68 -5.79
N ALA A 143 -16.80 -6.95 -4.74
CA ALA A 143 -17.77 -6.01 -4.18
C ALA A 143 -17.13 -4.87 -3.38
N ARG A 144 -15.81 -4.90 -3.14
CA ARG A 144 -15.08 -3.85 -2.40
C ARG A 144 -15.42 -2.47 -2.96
N PRO A 145 -16.00 -1.55 -2.17
CA PRO A 145 -16.34 -0.21 -2.64
C PRO A 145 -15.13 0.56 -3.17
N SER A 146 -15.34 1.37 -4.21
CA SER A 146 -14.27 2.14 -4.86
C SER A 146 -13.64 3.20 -3.94
N TYR A 147 -14.32 3.65 -2.89
CA TYR A 147 -13.72 4.57 -1.93
C TYR A 147 -12.70 3.89 -0.99
N LEU A 148 -12.74 2.55 -0.86
CA LEU A 148 -11.76 1.77 -0.10
C LEU A 148 -10.56 1.32 -0.94
N THR A 149 -10.53 1.66 -2.23
CA THR A 149 -9.40 1.37 -3.11
C THR A 149 -8.53 2.61 -3.27
N MET A 150 -7.22 2.42 -3.39
CA MET A 150 -6.23 3.51 -3.51
C MET A 150 -6.21 4.21 -4.87
N ASN A 151 -7.00 3.74 -5.84
CA ASN A 151 -7.11 4.41 -7.14
C ASN A 151 -7.70 5.82 -6.94
N ALA A 152 -7.25 6.79 -7.73
CA ALA A 152 -7.78 8.16 -7.66
C ALA A 152 -9.29 8.23 -8.00
N ARG A 153 -9.71 7.46 -9.02
CA ARG A 153 -11.10 7.48 -9.53
C ARG A 153 -11.95 6.30 -9.08
N PHE A 154 -13.25 6.39 -9.31
CA PHE A 154 -14.23 5.35 -8.98
C PHE A 154 -14.46 4.43 -10.18
N ALA A 155 -14.39 3.11 -9.97
CA ALA A 155 -14.68 2.15 -11.02
C ALA A 155 -16.16 2.20 -11.44
N LYS A 156 -16.46 2.51 -12.72
CA LYS A 156 -17.84 2.56 -13.25
C LYS A 156 -18.45 1.16 -13.36
N TYR A 157 -17.67 0.17 -13.77
CA TYR A 157 -18.13 -1.18 -14.03
C TYR A 157 -18.78 -1.84 -12.79
N LYS A 158 -18.35 -1.48 -11.58
CA LYS A 158 -18.89 -2.02 -10.32
C LYS A 158 -20.38 -1.72 -10.09
N ARG A 159 -20.96 -0.74 -10.79
CA ARG A 159 -22.40 -0.43 -10.72
C ARG A 159 -23.28 -1.47 -11.42
N TYR A 160 -22.73 -2.18 -12.40
CA TYR A 160 -23.49 -3.07 -13.28
C TYR A 160 -23.07 -4.53 -13.16
N TRP A 161 -21.88 -4.79 -12.62
CA TRP A 161 -21.30 -6.13 -12.52
C TRP A 161 -21.64 -6.74 -11.16
N ARG A 162 -21.74 -8.06 -11.11
CA ARG A 162 -22.08 -8.75 -9.86
C ARG A 162 -20.88 -8.76 -8.91
N GLY A 163 -21.02 -8.07 -7.78
CA GLY A 163 -20.02 -8.02 -6.72
C GLY A 163 -19.94 -9.33 -5.91
N ILE A 164 -18.73 -9.82 -5.69
CA ILE A 164 -18.38 -10.87 -4.72
C ILE A 164 -17.70 -10.22 -3.52
N ASP A 165 -18.28 -10.40 -2.34
CA ASP A 165 -17.81 -9.77 -1.11
C ASP A 165 -16.63 -10.53 -0.51
N LEU A 166 -15.55 -9.79 -0.26
CA LEU A 166 -14.31 -10.25 0.35
C LEU A 166 -13.94 -9.42 1.60
N GLU A 167 -14.80 -8.50 2.06
CA GLU A 167 -14.45 -7.52 3.10
C GLU A 167 -14.01 -8.18 4.42
N GLN A 168 -14.57 -9.34 4.75
CA GLN A 168 -14.22 -10.09 5.95
C GLN A 168 -12.84 -10.75 5.90
N LEU A 169 -12.26 -10.93 4.71
CA LEU A 169 -10.96 -11.57 4.51
C LEU A 169 -9.83 -10.58 4.78
N ARG A 170 -9.56 -10.29 6.06
CA ARG A 170 -8.59 -9.26 6.49
C ARG A 170 -7.60 -9.72 7.57
N ASP A 171 -7.59 -11.00 7.88
CA ASP A 171 -6.85 -11.55 9.00
C ASP A 171 -5.42 -12.00 8.67
N VAL A 172 -4.58 -12.08 9.71
CA VAL A 172 -3.33 -12.83 9.69
C VAL A 172 -3.67 -14.26 10.12
N VAL A 173 -3.66 -15.20 9.18
CA VAL A 173 -4.15 -16.57 9.42
C VAL A 173 -3.14 -17.36 10.26
N GLU A 174 -1.87 -17.27 9.90
CA GLU A 174 -0.80 -18.07 10.52
C GLU A 174 0.55 -17.35 10.40
N VAL A 175 1.39 -17.46 11.44
CA VAL A 175 2.80 -17.03 11.42
C VAL A 175 3.69 -18.25 11.68
N ASP A 176 4.25 -18.82 10.62
CA ASP A 176 5.17 -19.95 10.70
C ASP A 176 6.62 -19.45 10.79
N THR A 177 7.16 -19.46 12.01
CA THR A 177 8.55 -19.06 12.28
C THR A 177 9.59 -20.07 11.80
N GLY A 178 9.20 -21.34 11.60
CA GLY A 178 10.09 -22.39 11.11
C GLY A 178 10.31 -22.28 9.61
N ARG A 179 9.20 -22.16 8.83
CA ARG A 179 9.25 -21.88 7.39
C ARG A 179 9.58 -20.41 7.08
N LYS A 180 9.50 -19.52 8.08
CA LYS A 180 9.60 -18.06 7.95
C LYS A 180 8.64 -17.55 6.89
N ILE A 181 7.36 -17.90 7.07
CA ILE A 181 6.23 -17.54 6.21
C ILE A 181 5.10 -17.01 7.10
N VAL A 182 4.37 -16.01 6.59
CA VAL A 182 3.08 -15.59 7.14
C VAL A 182 1.98 -15.90 6.10
N LYS A 183 0.90 -16.57 6.52
CA LYS A 183 -0.31 -16.75 5.71
C LYS A 183 -1.31 -15.67 6.08
N VAL A 184 -1.79 -14.92 5.08
CA VAL A 184 -2.58 -13.70 5.28
C VAL A 184 -3.75 -13.64 4.30
N GLU A 185 -4.85 -13.02 4.73
CA GLU A 185 -5.99 -12.73 3.88
C GLU A 185 -5.76 -11.41 3.08
N PRO A 186 -6.33 -11.26 1.87
CA PRO A 186 -6.05 -10.15 0.94
C PRO A 186 -6.41 -8.75 1.48
N GLY A 187 -7.38 -8.65 2.38
CA GLY A 187 -7.82 -7.41 3.00
C GLY A 187 -6.95 -6.98 4.18
N CYS A 188 -5.98 -7.81 4.60
CA CYS A 188 -5.07 -7.47 5.69
C CYS A 188 -4.22 -6.27 5.30
N SER A 189 -4.17 -5.23 6.15
CA SER A 189 -3.43 -4.00 5.88
C SER A 189 -1.97 -4.09 6.34
N MET A 190 -1.10 -3.26 5.78
CA MET A 190 0.30 -3.14 6.24
C MET A 190 0.37 -2.73 7.71
N GLY A 191 -0.56 -1.89 8.16
CA GLY A 191 -0.69 -1.52 9.57
C GLY A 191 -1.04 -2.69 10.49
N ARG A 192 -1.97 -3.57 10.07
CA ARG A 192 -2.30 -4.80 10.82
C ARG A 192 -1.11 -5.77 10.83
N LEU A 193 -0.46 -5.97 9.68
CA LEU A 193 0.71 -6.86 9.58
C LEU A 193 1.86 -6.42 10.46
N THR A 194 2.23 -5.14 10.43
CA THR A 194 3.31 -4.63 11.29
C THR A 194 2.96 -4.72 12.78
N LYS A 195 1.72 -4.44 13.18
CA LYS A 195 1.26 -4.61 14.57
C LYS A 195 1.30 -6.07 15.03
N THR A 196 1.11 -7.02 14.13
CA THR A 196 1.15 -8.46 14.44
C THR A 196 2.56 -9.03 14.41
N LEU A 197 3.35 -8.75 13.37
CA LEU A 197 4.64 -9.40 13.14
C LEU A 197 5.78 -8.80 13.97
N ILE A 198 5.85 -7.46 14.10
CA ILE A 198 6.98 -6.81 14.77
C ILE A 198 7.11 -7.25 16.24
N PRO A 199 6.03 -7.35 17.05
CA PRO A 199 6.12 -7.87 18.41
C PRO A 199 6.58 -9.32 18.49
N LEU A 200 6.39 -10.11 17.43
CA LEU A 200 6.87 -11.50 17.33
C LEU A 200 8.33 -11.58 16.84
N GLY A 201 8.99 -10.45 16.59
CA GLY A 201 10.36 -10.39 16.09
C GLY A 201 10.48 -10.56 14.57
N TRP A 202 9.39 -10.35 13.82
CA TRP A 202 9.35 -10.55 12.37
C TRP A 202 8.84 -9.32 11.62
N THR A 203 9.22 -9.19 10.36
CA THR A 203 8.69 -8.19 9.42
C THR A 203 8.67 -8.75 8.00
N LEU A 204 8.06 -8.02 7.08
CA LEU A 204 8.11 -8.34 5.65
C LEU A 204 9.41 -7.82 5.01
N PRO A 205 9.94 -8.52 3.99
CA PRO A 205 11.08 -8.02 3.22
C PRO A 205 10.78 -6.73 2.46
N VAL A 206 9.57 -6.61 1.92
CA VAL A 206 9.05 -5.43 1.20
C VAL A 206 7.77 -5.00 1.89
N LEU A 207 7.71 -3.75 2.37
CA LEU A 207 6.60 -3.24 3.17
C LEU A 207 6.26 -1.79 2.80
N PRO A 208 5.32 -1.59 1.86
CA PRO A 208 4.88 -0.28 1.38
C PRO A 208 4.41 0.68 2.49
N GLU A 209 4.66 1.99 2.34
CA GLU A 209 4.76 2.95 3.46
C GLU A 209 3.45 3.46 4.08
N LEU A 210 2.31 2.98 3.59
CA LEU A 210 1.00 3.47 3.99
C LEU A 210 0.26 2.37 4.77
N ASP A 211 -0.15 2.71 6.01
CA ASP A 211 -0.81 1.78 6.95
C ASP A 211 -2.04 1.06 6.35
N THR A 212 -2.76 1.71 5.43
CA THR A 212 -4.05 1.25 4.88
C THR A 212 -3.92 0.40 3.61
N LEU A 213 -2.73 0.26 3.03
CA LEU A 213 -2.50 -0.59 1.86
C LEU A 213 -2.76 -2.06 2.23
N THR A 214 -3.49 -2.78 1.38
CA THR A 214 -3.87 -4.17 1.65
C THR A 214 -3.03 -5.14 0.83
N VAL A 215 -2.75 -6.31 1.40
CA VAL A 215 -1.97 -7.38 0.76
C VAL A 215 -2.45 -7.69 -0.66
N GLY A 216 -3.76 -7.87 -0.84
CA GLY A 216 -4.34 -8.20 -2.13
C GLY A 216 -4.23 -7.06 -3.15
N GLY A 217 -4.17 -5.80 -2.70
CA GLY A 217 -3.93 -4.65 -3.58
C GLY A 217 -2.48 -4.61 -4.07
N LEU A 218 -1.53 -4.87 -3.17
CA LEU A 218 -0.10 -4.90 -3.48
C LEU A 218 0.30 -6.10 -4.37
N ILE A 219 -0.38 -7.24 -4.21
CA ILE A 219 -0.18 -8.40 -5.08
C ILE A 219 -0.80 -8.15 -6.46
N ASN A 220 -2.10 -7.84 -6.51
CA ASN A 220 -2.81 -7.76 -7.80
C ASN A 220 -2.52 -6.47 -8.57
N GLY A 221 -2.09 -5.40 -7.92
CA GLY A 221 -1.73 -4.14 -8.55
C GLY A 221 -0.22 -4.00 -8.60
N PHE A 222 0.30 -3.12 -7.76
CA PHE A 222 1.72 -2.80 -7.67
C PHE A 222 2.11 -2.62 -6.20
N GLY A 223 3.32 -3.08 -5.84
CA GLY A 223 3.85 -2.93 -4.49
C GLY A 223 5.36 -2.80 -4.52
N VAL A 224 5.84 -1.57 -4.39
CA VAL A 224 7.26 -1.20 -4.29
C VAL A 224 7.53 -0.56 -2.93
N GLU A 225 8.75 -0.67 -2.45
CA GLU A 225 9.23 -0.03 -1.22
C GLU A 225 10.72 0.27 -1.34
N THR A 226 11.26 1.10 -0.45
CA THR A 226 12.71 1.35 -0.30
C THR A 226 13.62 0.12 -0.27
N SER A 227 13.12 -1.04 0.15
CA SER A 227 13.87 -2.30 0.16
C SER A 227 13.78 -3.09 -1.16
N SER A 228 13.02 -2.60 -2.14
CA SER A 228 12.78 -3.28 -3.41
C SER A 228 14.01 -3.38 -4.31
N HIS A 229 15.02 -2.53 -4.13
CA HIS A 229 16.32 -2.70 -4.80
C HIS A 229 17.02 -4.01 -4.40
N LYS A 230 16.73 -4.51 -3.20
CA LYS A 230 17.28 -5.74 -2.60
C LYS A 230 16.35 -6.95 -2.79
N TYR A 231 15.05 -6.78 -2.57
CA TYR A 231 14.08 -7.89 -2.57
C TYR A 231 13.18 -7.95 -3.81
N GLY A 232 13.23 -6.95 -4.69
CA GLY A 232 12.28 -6.77 -5.78
C GLY A 232 10.92 -6.25 -5.30
N LEU A 233 9.86 -6.53 -6.04
CA LEU A 233 8.50 -6.10 -5.71
C LEU A 233 7.87 -6.97 -4.62
N PHE A 234 6.79 -6.46 -4.02
CA PHE A 234 6.04 -7.14 -2.96
C PHE A 234 5.65 -8.57 -3.35
N ASN A 235 5.16 -8.76 -4.59
CA ASN A 235 4.78 -10.08 -5.10
C ASN A 235 5.97 -11.05 -5.25
N HIS A 236 7.21 -10.58 -5.40
CA HIS A 236 8.39 -11.46 -5.44
C HIS A 236 8.65 -12.14 -4.08
N THR A 237 8.12 -11.57 -2.99
CA THR A 237 8.23 -12.12 -1.64
C THR A 237 7.15 -13.15 -1.30
N CYS A 238 6.15 -13.33 -2.19
CA CYS A 238 5.10 -14.33 -2.06
C CYS A 238 5.57 -15.71 -2.53
N VAL A 239 5.07 -16.77 -1.89
CA VAL A 239 5.45 -18.15 -2.20
C VAL A 239 4.26 -19.03 -2.60
N ALA A 240 3.04 -18.67 -2.20
CA ALA A 240 1.82 -19.31 -2.64
C ALA A 240 0.62 -18.36 -2.57
N TYR A 241 -0.40 -18.65 -3.37
CA TYR A 241 -1.70 -17.98 -3.35
C TYR A 241 -2.82 -19.01 -3.29
N GLU A 242 -3.94 -18.64 -2.67
CA GLU A 242 -5.22 -19.35 -2.82
C GLU A 242 -6.23 -18.41 -3.47
N ILE A 243 -6.90 -18.91 -4.51
CA ILE A 243 -7.78 -18.11 -5.36
C ILE A 243 -9.08 -18.89 -5.57
N VAL A 244 -10.21 -18.23 -5.39
CA VAL A 244 -11.51 -18.74 -5.85
C VAL A 244 -11.71 -18.32 -7.30
N LEU A 245 -11.78 -19.30 -8.18
CA LEU A 245 -12.01 -19.11 -9.61
C LEU A 245 -13.46 -18.75 -9.92
N PRO A 246 -13.77 -18.24 -11.13
CA PRO A 246 -15.13 -17.98 -11.56
C PRO A 246 -16.03 -19.24 -11.59
N SER A 247 -15.44 -20.42 -11.68
CA SER A 247 -16.15 -21.70 -11.51
C SER A 247 -16.67 -21.94 -10.09
N GLY A 248 -16.19 -21.18 -9.10
CA GLY A 248 -16.40 -21.42 -7.67
C GLY A 248 -15.37 -22.37 -7.05
N GLU A 249 -14.46 -22.93 -7.85
CA GLU A 249 -13.38 -23.78 -7.37
C GLU A 249 -12.32 -22.97 -6.60
N LEU A 250 -11.82 -23.54 -5.50
CA LEU A 250 -10.67 -23.00 -4.77
C LEU A 250 -9.40 -23.69 -5.28
N ILE A 251 -8.49 -22.92 -5.87
CA ILE A 251 -7.18 -23.40 -6.31
C ILE A 251 -6.07 -22.76 -5.49
N ARG A 252 -5.10 -23.59 -5.09
CA ARG A 252 -3.82 -23.14 -4.55
C ARG A 252 -2.78 -23.17 -5.67
N CYS A 253 -2.00 -22.11 -5.81
CA CYS A 253 -0.87 -22.05 -6.73
C CYS A 253 0.41 -21.59 -6.04
N ALA A 254 1.54 -22.09 -6.52
CA ALA A 254 2.90 -21.83 -6.07
C ALA A 254 3.86 -22.04 -7.26
N ARG A 255 5.16 -21.86 -7.04
CA ARG A 255 6.17 -22.03 -8.10
C ARG A 255 6.26 -23.45 -8.65
N ASP A 256 5.93 -24.44 -7.83
CA ASP A 256 5.92 -25.88 -8.13
C ASP A 256 4.49 -26.44 -8.33
N MET A 257 3.46 -25.60 -8.23
CA MET A 257 2.05 -26.00 -8.27
C MET A 257 1.23 -24.96 -9.06
N HIS A 258 0.77 -25.31 -10.27
CA HIS A 258 0.17 -24.35 -11.21
C HIS A 258 1.05 -23.10 -11.44
N PRO A 259 2.31 -23.26 -11.92
CA PRO A 259 3.27 -22.16 -12.05
C PRO A 259 2.79 -21.01 -12.95
N GLY A 260 2.06 -21.32 -14.03
CA GLY A 260 1.45 -20.29 -14.89
C GLY A 260 0.41 -19.45 -14.16
N LEU A 261 -0.45 -20.07 -13.35
CA LEU A 261 -1.41 -19.35 -12.50
C LEU A 261 -0.69 -18.50 -11.45
N PHE A 262 0.34 -19.04 -10.79
CA PHE A 262 1.13 -18.29 -9.80
C PHE A 262 1.80 -17.06 -10.43
N ALA A 263 2.35 -17.20 -11.63
CA ALA A 263 2.95 -16.10 -12.40
C ALA A 263 1.93 -15.05 -12.85
N ALA A 264 0.70 -15.47 -13.16
CA ALA A 264 -0.31 -14.60 -13.72
C ALA A 264 -0.98 -13.67 -12.70
N ILE A 265 -0.94 -14.01 -11.41
CA ILE A 265 -1.65 -13.27 -10.35
C ILE A 265 -1.11 -11.86 -10.10
N PRO A 266 0.21 -11.65 -9.97
CA PRO A 266 0.78 -10.32 -9.89
C PRO A 266 0.33 -9.43 -11.06
N TRP A 267 -0.01 -8.18 -10.77
CA TRP A 267 -0.53 -7.22 -11.75
C TRP A 267 -1.85 -7.60 -12.45
N SER A 268 -2.45 -8.76 -12.15
CA SER A 268 -3.72 -9.17 -12.79
C SER A 268 -4.90 -8.26 -12.45
N HIS A 269 -4.76 -7.36 -11.48
CA HIS A 269 -5.86 -6.58 -10.89
C HIS A 269 -7.04 -7.45 -10.43
N GLY A 270 -6.84 -8.73 -10.10
CA GLY A 270 -7.93 -9.65 -9.74
C GLY A 270 -8.85 -9.96 -10.92
N THR A 271 -8.27 -10.10 -12.12
CA THR A 271 -8.97 -10.50 -13.34
C THR A 271 -8.93 -12.01 -13.58
N ILE A 272 -8.13 -12.77 -12.83
CA ILE A 272 -8.11 -14.24 -12.91
C ILE A 272 -9.11 -14.87 -11.94
N GLY A 273 -9.22 -14.31 -10.75
CA GLY A 273 -10.11 -14.83 -9.72
C GLY A 273 -10.06 -13.98 -8.46
N PHE A 274 -10.73 -14.47 -7.44
CA PHE A 274 -10.79 -13.81 -6.14
C PHE A 274 -9.68 -14.36 -5.26
N LEU A 275 -8.58 -13.61 -5.13
CA LEU A 275 -7.51 -13.92 -4.18
C LEU A 275 -8.11 -13.99 -2.78
N VAL A 276 -7.97 -15.10 -2.08
CA VAL A 276 -8.49 -15.31 -0.73
C VAL A 276 -7.40 -15.48 0.32
N SER A 277 -6.20 -15.92 -0.06
CA SER A 277 -5.04 -15.89 0.82
C SER A 277 -3.71 -15.80 0.06
N ALA A 278 -2.67 -15.34 0.75
CA ALA A 278 -1.30 -15.35 0.28
C ALA A 278 -0.35 -15.85 1.37
N GLU A 279 0.64 -16.65 0.99
CA GLU A 279 1.79 -16.99 1.83
C GLU A 279 2.95 -16.06 1.45
N ILE A 280 3.47 -15.30 2.41
CA ILE A 280 4.51 -14.28 2.20
C ILE A 280 5.70 -14.61 3.09
N THR A 281 6.92 -14.50 2.56
CA THR A 281 8.13 -14.68 3.36
C THR A 281 8.27 -13.58 4.42
N ILE A 282 8.80 -13.95 5.59
CA ILE A 282 9.15 -13.01 6.67
C ILE A 282 10.65 -13.05 6.95
N ILE A 283 11.18 -11.92 7.45
CA ILE A 283 12.56 -11.73 7.89
C ILE A 283 12.59 -11.25 9.35
N PRO A 284 13.70 -11.45 10.08
CA PRO A 284 13.83 -10.94 11.43
C PRO A 284 13.63 -9.42 11.46
N ALA A 285 12.75 -8.94 12.34
CA ALA A 285 12.61 -7.52 12.62
C ALA A 285 13.79 -7.04 13.49
N LYS A 286 14.21 -5.80 13.24
CA LYS A 286 15.14 -5.06 14.10
C LYS A 286 14.39 -3.93 14.79
N LYS A 287 14.94 -3.39 15.88
CA LYS A 287 14.26 -2.31 16.62
C LYS A 287 14.25 -0.99 15.85
N TYR A 288 15.31 -0.69 15.11
CA TYR A 288 15.51 0.60 14.46
C TYR A 288 15.99 0.46 13.02
N VAL A 289 15.78 1.54 12.27
CA VAL A 289 16.45 1.83 11.00
C VAL A 289 17.44 2.96 11.26
N HIS A 290 18.74 2.69 11.09
CA HIS A 290 19.73 3.75 11.02
C HIS A 290 19.68 4.35 9.61
N LEU A 291 19.11 5.54 9.50
CA LEU A 291 18.82 6.23 8.26
C LEU A 291 19.79 7.39 8.07
N ARG A 292 20.52 7.39 6.95
CA ARG A 292 21.45 8.45 6.56
C ARG A 292 20.83 9.31 5.47
N TYR A 293 20.91 10.63 5.62
CA TYR A 293 20.45 11.63 4.66
C TYR A 293 21.65 12.27 3.98
N THR A 294 21.68 12.23 2.65
CA THR A 294 22.71 12.86 1.84
C THR A 294 22.06 13.90 0.93
N PRO A 295 22.12 15.21 1.29
CA PRO A 295 21.65 16.26 0.40
C PRO A 295 22.55 16.31 -0.84
N CYS A 296 21.93 16.47 -2.00
CA CYS A 296 22.60 16.58 -3.29
C CYS A 296 22.12 17.87 -3.97
N SER A 297 23.05 18.78 -4.27
CA SER A 297 22.76 20.08 -4.89
C SER A 297 22.96 20.09 -6.42
N THR A 298 23.27 18.93 -7.00
CA THR A 298 23.34 18.74 -8.45
C THR A 298 22.74 17.39 -8.84
N HIS A 299 22.18 17.33 -10.05
CA HIS A 299 21.65 16.10 -10.64
C HIS A 299 22.71 14.99 -10.75
N ALA A 300 23.94 15.34 -11.14
CA ALA A 300 25.03 14.38 -11.24
C ALA A 300 25.42 13.77 -9.88
N ALA A 301 25.45 14.57 -8.80
CA ALA A 301 25.71 14.07 -7.45
C ALA A 301 24.59 13.14 -6.97
N PHE A 302 23.34 13.49 -7.27
CA PHE A 302 22.17 12.65 -6.99
C PHE A 302 22.29 11.28 -7.66
N LEU A 303 22.42 11.24 -8.99
CA LEU A 303 22.50 9.98 -9.75
C LEU A 303 23.62 9.07 -9.24
N LYS A 304 24.83 9.62 -9.09
CA LYS A 304 25.99 8.87 -8.61
C LYS A 304 25.76 8.27 -7.23
N THR A 305 25.16 9.03 -6.31
CA THR A 305 24.91 8.59 -4.93
C THR A 305 23.79 7.55 -4.89
N PHE A 306 22.69 7.83 -5.58
CA PHE A 306 21.50 6.98 -5.63
C PHE A 306 21.77 5.64 -6.31
N GLU A 307 22.41 5.63 -7.47
CA GLU A 307 22.75 4.41 -8.21
C GLU A 307 23.71 3.52 -7.40
N LYS A 308 24.79 4.11 -6.86
CA LYS A 308 25.75 3.39 -6.00
C LYS A 308 25.06 2.78 -4.78
N ALA A 309 24.16 3.52 -4.14
CA ALA A 309 23.41 3.02 -2.99
C ALA A 309 22.48 1.86 -3.37
N SER A 310 21.79 1.99 -4.50
CA SER A 310 20.82 1.01 -5.00
C SER A 310 21.44 -0.31 -5.46
N GLN A 311 22.70 -0.30 -5.88
CA GLN A 311 23.43 -1.52 -6.25
C GLN A 311 23.99 -2.27 -5.04
N SER A 312 24.11 -1.62 -3.88
CA SER A 312 24.73 -2.22 -2.69
C SER A 312 23.74 -3.06 -1.89
N SER A 313 23.98 -4.36 -1.80
CA SER A 313 23.19 -5.30 -0.98
C SER A 313 23.34 -5.09 0.54
N SER A 314 24.34 -4.30 0.95
CA SER A 314 24.54 -3.89 2.35
C SER A 314 23.50 -2.91 2.86
N ASN A 315 22.85 -2.17 1.95
CA ASN A 315 21.79 -1.25 2.30
C ASN A 315 20.48 -2.05 2.39
N ASP A 316 19.72 -1.86 3.46
CA ASP A 316 18.40 -2.50 3.57
C ASP A 316 17.33 -1.65 2.89
N PHE A 317 17.50 -0.33 2.89
CA PHE A 317 16.56 0.64 2.35
C PHE A 317 17.30 1.72 1.56
N VAL A 318 16.78 2.08 0.38
CA VAL A 318 17.25 3.20 -0.43
C VAL A 318 16.04 3.91 -1.03
N GLU A 319 15.99 5.24 -0.92
CA GLU A 319 15.04 6.11 -1.63
C GLU A 319 15.66 7.50 -1.80
N ALA A 320 15.05 8.33 -2.62
CA ALA A 320 15.33 9.75 -2.65
C ALA A 320 14.05 10.58 -2.76
N LEU A 321 14.12 11.80 -2.23
CA LEU A 321 13.14 12.84 -2.48
C LEU A 321 13.81 13.95 -3.27
N ILE A 322 13.28 14.26 -4.45
CA ILE A 322 13.77 15.35 -5.30
C ILE A 322 12.88 16.56 -5.06
N TYR A 323 13.46 17.71 -4.73
CA TYR A 323 12.72 18.93 -4.35
C TYR A 323 12.79 20.02 -5.42
N SER A 324 13.71 19.91 -6.37
CA SER A 324 13.82 20.77 -7.55
C SER A 324 14.59 20.03 -8.66
N PRO A 325 14.75 20.60 -9.86
CA PRO A 325 15.59 20.00 -10.92
C PRO A 325 17.05 19.76 -10.50
N THR A 326 17.53 20.40 -9.43
CA THR A 326 18.92 20.33 -8.99
C THR A 326 19.10 19.82 -7.57
N THR A 327 18.06 19.86 -6.72
CA THR A 327 18.17 19.51 -5.30
C THR A 327 17.40 18.25 -4.94
N SER A 328 18.06 17.36 -4.20
CA SER A 328 17.45 16.11 -3.72
C SER A 328 18.09 15.65 -2.41
N VAL A 329 17.43 14.73 -1.71
CA VAL A 329 17.97 14.04 -0.55
C VAL A 329 17.94 12.55 -0.81
N VAL A 330 19.11 11.93 -0.88
CA VAL A 330 19.24 10.46 -0.94
C VAL A 330 19.25 9.92 0.48
N MET A 331 18.37 8.95 0.75
CA MET A 331 18.20 8.30 2.04
C MET A 331 18.63 6.85 1.96
N ILE A 332 19.51 6.45 2.87
CA ILE A 332 20.07 5.09 2.91
C ILE A 332 19.89 4.52 4.32
N GLY A 333 19.10 3.46 4.44
CA GLY A 333 18.73 2.82 5.70
C GLY A 333 19.39 1.46 5.90
N THR A 334 19.72 1.16 7.14
CA THR A 334 20.20 -0.16 7.59
C THR A 334 19.45 -0.58 8.86
N LEU A 335 19.04 -1.84 8.93
CA LEU A 335 18.34 -2.40 10.08
C LEU A 335 19.31 -2.64 11.24
N THR A 336 18.97 -2.19 12.45
CA THR A 336 19.82 -2.32 13.64
C THR A 336 19.00 -2.50 14.93
N ASP A 337 19.52 -3.29 15.87
CA ASP A 337 18.98 -3.38 17.23
C ASP A 337 19.62 -2.36 18.18
N ASP A 338 20.78 -1.82 17.79
CA ASP A 338 21.64 -1.02 18.64
C ASP A 338 21.40 0.48 18.39
N LEU A 339 21.35 1.21 19.50
CA LEU A 339 21.52 2.67 19.50
C LEU A 339 22.96 2.97 19.95
N PRO A 340 23.58 4.03 19.41
CA PRO A 340 24.89 4.47 19.87
C PRO A 340 24.82 4.77 21.37
N ALA A 341 25.81 4.29 22.13
CA ALA A 341 25.85 4.49 23.57
C ALA A 341 25.80 6.00 23.88
N PRO A 342 24.96 6.45 24.84
CA PRO A 342 24.95 7.85 25.22
C PRO A 342 26.32 8.21 25.80
N HIS A 343 27.10 9.01 25.05
CA HIS A 343 28.39 9.51 25.55
C HIS A 343 28.13 10.41 26.77
N ARG A 344 28.32 9.87 27.98
CA ARG A 344 28.40 10.66 29.22
C ARG A 344 29.54 11.66 29.06
N GLY A 345 29.22 12.95 28.88
CA GLY A 345 30.20 14.04 29.02
C GLY A 345 30.44 14.93 27.80
N SER A 346 29.78 14.75 26.65
CA SER A 346 29.91 15.71 25.53
C SER A 346 28.64 16.54 25.36
N LEU A 347 28.72 17.83 25.74
CA LEU A 347 27.75 18.85 25.34
C LEU A 347 27.80 19.16 23.82
N SER A 348 28.71 18.54 23.06
CA SER A 348 28.71 18.58 21.60
C SER A 348 28.42 17.19 21.03
N SER A 349 27.13 16.85 20.94
CA SER A 349 26.71 15.78 20.03
C SER A 349 26.97 16.24 18.59
N LYS A 350 27.77 15.49 17.82
CA LYS A 350 27.73 15.63 16.36
C LYS A 350 26.25 15.57 15.94
N PRO A 351 25.76 16.51 15.11
CA PRO A 351 24.37 16.49 14.66
C PRO A 351 24.19 15.28 13.72
N GLY A 352 23.72 14.15 14.24
CA GLY A 352 23.44 13.00 13.35
C GLY A 352 23.37 11.60 13.94
N ASP A 353 23.27 11.39 15.26
CA ASP A 353 23.18 10.03 15.83
C ASP A 353 22.15 9.98 16.97
N LYS A 354 20.93 10.49 16.71
CA LYS A 354 19.85 10.55 17.72
C LYS A 354 18.69 9.63 17.34
N LEU A 355 18.06 9.05 18.35
CA LEU A 355 16.78 8.38 18.18
C LEU A 355 15.71 9.43 17.81
N ASN A 356 15.09 9.27 16.64
CA ASN A 356 14.02 10.12 16.15
C ASN A 356 12.74 9.30 15.92
N SER A 357 11.81 9.36 16.88
CA SER A 357 10.47 8.80 16.70
C SER A 357 9.63 9.71 15.80
N ILE A 358 9.84 9.63 14.49
CA ILE A 358 9.10 10.43 13.50
C ILE A 358 7.59 10.14 13.53
N GLY A 359 7.18 9.00 14.10
CA GLY A 359 5.79 8.63 14.29
C GLY A 359 5.05 9.43 15.36
N ARG A 360 5.68 10.37 16.07
CA ARG A 360 4.98 11.26 17.03
C ARG A 360 4.17 12.33 16.30
N TRP A 361 2.90 12.52 16.65
CA TRP A 361 1.95 13.35 15.90
C TRP A 361 2.33 14.83 15.78
N TYR A 362 3.05 15.38 16.75
CA TYR A 362 3.49 16.78 16.72
C TYR A 362 4.76 17.01 15.88
N LYS A 363 5.45 15.95 15.45
CA LYS A 363 6.65 16.05 14.62
C LYS A 363 6.30 16.46 13.19
N PRO A 364 7.19 17.19 12.49
CA PRO A 364 7.00 17.50 11.07
C PRO A 364 6.79 16.25 10.21
N TRP A 365 6.07 16.41 9.11
CA TRP A 365 5.94 15.37 8.10
C TRP A 365 7.31 14.95 7.57
N PHE A 366 7.46 13.67 7.26
CA PHE A 366 8.76 13.07 6.92
C PHE A 366 9.48 13.79 5.77
N TYR A 367 8.77 14.09 4.67
CA TYR A 367 9.36 14.81 3.53
C TYR A 367 9.81 16.23 3.89
N THR A 368 9.15 16.91 4.84
CA THR A 368 9.61 18.23 5.31
C THR A 368 10.81 18.13 6.24
N HIS A 369 10.89 17.07 7.04
CA HIS A 369 12.05 16.77 7.87
C HIS A 369 13.28 16.46 7.00
N ALA A 370 13.12 15.60 5.98
CA ALA A 370 14.18 15.29 5.02
C ALA A 370 14.68 16.56 4.30
N ALA A 371 13.79 17.47 3.91
CA ALA A 371 14.16 18.74 3.27
C ALA A 371 15.06 19.63 4.17
N THR A 372 15.03 19.47 5.50
CA THR A 372 15.90 20.26 6.39
C THR A 372 17.39 19.97 6.20
N TYR A 373 17.75 18.78 5.69
CA TYR A 373 19.13 18.45 5.36
C TYR A 373 19.62 19.20 4.11
N LEU A 374 18.74 19.56 3.18
CA LEU A 374 19.06 20.47 2.07
C LEU A 374 19.23 21.90 2.56
N ALA A 375 18.29 22.40 3.37
CA ALA A 375 18.34 23.78 3.87
C ALA A 375 19.59 24.07 4.72
N ARG A 376 20.14 23.05 5.37
CA ARG A 376 21.39 23.14 6.14
C ARG A 376 22.64 22.80 5.34
N ASP A 377 22.47 22.29 4.12
CA ASP A 377 23.53 21.74 3.27
C ASP A 377 24.46 20.78 4.02
N CYS A 378 23.87 19.90 4.84
CA CYS A 378 24.62 18.98 5.69
C CYS A 378 24.07 17.56 5.60
N ALA A 379 24.95 16.60 5.38
CA ALA A 379 24.61 15.20 5.60
C ALA A 379 24.41 14.92 7.09
N GLY A 380 23.58 13.93 7.41
CA GLY A 380 23.40 13.48 8.77
C GLY A 380 22.71 12.13 8.84
N ALA A 381 22.54 11.61 10.04
CA ALA A 381 21.85 10.36 10.26
C ALA A 381 20.93 10.42 11.48
N GLU A 382 20.07 9.43 11.61
CA GLU A 382 19.25 9.22 12.78
C GLU A 382 18.82 7.77 12.91
N TYR A 383 18.35 7.40 14.09
CA TYR A 383 17.80 6.08 14.35
C TYR A 383 16.29 6.21 14.46
N ILE A 384 15.55 5.53 13.58
CA ILE A 384 14.09 5.61 13.51
C ILE A 384 13.53 4.29 14.00
N PRO A 385 12.54 4.25 14.92
CA PRO A 385 11.84 3.01 15.25
C PRO A 385 11.32 2.31 13.99
N LEU A 386 11.49 0.99 13.88
CA LEU A 386 11.20 0.25 12.64
C LEU A 386 9.78 0.53 12.11
N ARG A 387 8.76 0.50 12.98
CA ARG A 387 7.38 0.78 12.58
C ARG A 387 7.19 2.25 12.17
N ASP A 388 7.89 3.20 12.78
CA ASP A 388 7.80 4.61 12.37
C ASP A 388 8.35 4.78 10.94
N TYR A 389 9.46 4.11 10.61
CA TYR A 389 10.06 4.16 9.28
C TYR A 389 9.15 3.53 8.21
N TYR A 390 8.58 2.37 8.49
CA TYR A 390 7.64 1.70 7.59
C TYR A 390 6.35 2.47 7.33
N HIS A 391 6.02 3.48 8.14
CA HIS A 391 4.77 4.23 8.02
C HIS A 391 4.99 5.73 7.88
N ARG A 392 6.20 6.10 7.46
CA ARG A 392 6.70 7.48 7.42
C ARG A 392 5.88 8.42 6.53
N HIS A 393 5.19 7.88 5.52
CA HIS A 393 4.34 8.64 4.60
C HIS A 393 2.84 8.60 4.95
N THR A 394 2.42 7.81 5.94
CA THR A 394 0.99 7.60 6.26
C THR A 394 0.26 8.91 6.63
N ARG A 395 0.85 9.75 7.50
CA ARG A 395 0.18 10.99 7.96
C ARG A 395 0.12 12.10 6.93
N SER A 396 1.13 12.16 6.06
CA SER A 396 1.26 13.23 5.06
C SER A 396 0.77 12.81 3.68
N LEU A 397 0.39 11.54 3.51
CA LEU A 397 0.07 10.92 2.21
C LEU A 397 1.16 11.25 1.20
N PHE A 398 2.38 10.82 1.53
CA PHE A 398 3.64 11.34 0.97
C PHE A 398 3.81 12.84 1.26
N TRP A 399 3.11 13.70 0.53
CA TRP A 399 2.99 15.15 0.76
C TRP A 399 1.66 15.75 0.26
N GLU A 400 0.71 14.96 -0.23
CA GLU A 400 -0.58 15.47 -0.72
C GLU A 400 -1.38 16.20 0.36
N MET A 401 -1.14 15.88 1.63
CA MET A 401 -1.77 16.61 2.73
C MET A 401 -1.43 18.10 2.75
N ARG A 402 -0.35 18.54 2.12
CA ARG A 402 -0.04 19.97 1.91
C ARG A 402 -1.11 20.65 1.08
N ASP A 403 -1.62 19.99 0.06
CA ASP A 403 -2.56 20.59 -0.89
C ASP A 403 -4.00 20.52 -0.34
N ILE A 404 -4.27 19.56 0.57
CA ILE A 404 -5.56 19.40 1.25
C ILE A 404 -5.66 20.29 2.50
N VAL A 405 -4.60 20.34 3.31
CA VAL A 405 -4.50 21.13 4.54
C VAL A 405 -3.13 21.84 4.57
N PRO A 406 -2.99 23.01 3.92
CA PRO A 406 -1.71 23.73 3.82
C PRO A 406 -1.06 24.06 5.17
N GLN A 407 -1.87 24.40 6.17
CA GLN A 407 -1.46 24.64 7.55
C GLN A 407 -1.12 23.37 8.34
N GLY A 408 -1.33 22.18 7.75
CA GLY A 408 -1.23 20.87 8.39
C GLY A 408 0.15 20.58 9.00
N ASN A 409 1.20 21.19 8.43
CA ASN A 409 2.57 21.07 8.92
C ASN A 409 3.02 22.26 9.79
N ASN A 410 2.11 23.10 10.28
CA ASN A 410 2.43 24.06 11.33
C ASN A 410 2.52 23.33 12.69
N PHE A 411 3.46 23.73 13.56
CA PHE A 411 3.64 23.08 14.87
C PHE A 411 2.39 23.14 15.75
N LEU A 412 1.73 24.30 15.86
CA LEU A 412 0.53 24.46 16.66
C LEU A 412 -0.63 23.64 16.08
N TYR A 413 -0.76 23.61 14.75
CA TYR A 413 -1.76 22.78 14.09
C TYR A 413 -1.54 21.29 14.41
N ARG A 414 -0.32 20.78 14.25
CA ARG A 414 -0.02 19.37 14.56
C ARG A 414 -0.19 19.03 16.03
N LEU A 415 0.10 19.96 16.93
CA LEU A 415 -0.12 19.78 18.36
C LEU A 415 -1.61 19.59 18.67
N CYS A 416 -2.48 20.40 18.06
CA CYS A 416 -3.93 20.37 18.29
C CYS A 416 -4.65 19.26 17.52
N PHE A 417 -4.27 18.98 16.28
CA PHE A 417 -5.03 18.13 15.35
C PHE A 417 -4.24 16.95 14.76
N GLY A 418 -2.90 16.95 14.84
CA GLY A 418 -2.05 15.95 14.17
C GLY A 418 -2.22 14.51 14.67
N TRP A 419 -2.88 14.31 15.80
CA TRP A 419 -3.19 13.00 16.37
C TRP A 419 -4.40 12.30 15.71
N MET A 420 -5.10 13.00 14.80
CA MET A 420 -6.25 12.49 14.02
C MET A 420 -5.95 12.50 12.52
N PRO A 421 -5.03 11.68 12.00
CA PRO A 421 -4.72 11.70 10.56
C PRO A 421 -5.97 11.39 9.72
N PRO A 422 -6.19 12.09 8.59
CA PRO A 422 -7.34 11.82 7.76
C PRO A 422 -7.17 10.49 7.00
N ARG A 423 -8.26 9.75 6.87
CA ARG A 423 -8.31 8.53 6.05
C ARG A 423 -8.54 8.88 4.58
N ILE A 424 -7.70 8.32 3.71
CA ILE A 424 -7.81 8.45 2.24
C ILE A 424 -9.24 8.10 1.77
N SER A 425 -9.82 7.06 2.33
CA SER A 425 -11.18 6.61 1.97
C SER A 425 -12.26 7.65 2.25
N LEU A 426 -12.16 8.39 3.35
CA LEU A 426 -13.11 9.45 3.67
C LEU A 426 -12.86 10.69 2.82
N LEU A 427 -11.59 11.07 2.62
CA LEU A 427 -11.22 12.15 1.71
C LEU A 427 -11.79 11.91 0.30
N LYS A 428 -11.69 10.67 -0.20
CA LYS A 428 -12.24 10.26 -1.49
C LYS A 428 -13.77 10.30 -1.53
N LEU A 429 -14.46 9.84 -0.48
CA LEU A 429 -15.92 9.93 -0.39
C LEU A 429 -16.43 11.39 -0.43
N THR A 430 -15.69 12.31 0.18
CA THR A 430 -16.07 13.73 0.23
C THR A 430 -15.66 14.53 -1.00
N THR A 431 -14.90 13.94 -1.94
CA THR A 431 -14.46 14.60 -3.17
C THR A 431 -15.47 14.33 -4.29
N VAL A 432 -16.52 15.15 -4.35
CA VAL A 432 -17.66 15.00 -5.28
C VAL A 432 -17.87 16.24 -6.16
N GLY A 433 -18.61 16.09 -7.26
CA GLY A 433 -19.02 17.20 -8.14
C GLY A 433 -17.84 17.99 -8.72
N LYS A 434 -17.91 19.33 -8.64
CA LYS A 434 -16.91 20.22 -9.23
C LYS A 434 -15.51 20.09 -8.62
N VAL A 435 -15.40 19.76 -7.34
CA VAL A 435 -14.12 19.52 -6.64
C VAL A 435 -13.37 18.35 -7.28
N LYS A 436 -14.12 17.33 -7.69
CA LYS A 436 -13.57 16.17 -8.38
C LYS A 436 -13.06 16.51 -9.77
N GLU A 437 -13.84 17.24 -10.56
CA GLU A 437 -13.40 17.72 -11.89
C GLU A 437 -12.13 18.57 -11.78
N LEU A 438 -12.06 19.46 -10.80
CA LEU A 438 -10.89 20.28 -10.54
C LEU A 438 -9.67 19.43 -10.18
N TYR A 439 -9.84 18.41 -9.34
CA TYR A 439 -8.77 17.47 -9.00
C TYR A 439 -8.33 16.68 -10.23
N GLU A 440 -9.26 16.14 -11.02
CA GLU A 440 -8.93 15.39 -12.24
C GLU A 440 -8.21 16.21 -13.32
N GLN A 441 -8.48 17.52 -13.39
CA GLN A 441 -7.88 18.42 -14.37
C GLN A 441 -6.57 19.07 -13.91
N ASN A 442 -6.35 19.17 -12.59
CA ASN A 442 -5.23 19.95 -12.03
C ASN A 442 -4.37 19.16 -11.04
N HIS A 443 -4.55 17.85 -10.93
CA HIS A 443 -3.79 17.01 -10.01
C HIS A 443 -3.21 15.79 -10.72
N ILE A 444 -1.96 15.47 -10.39
CA ILE A 444 -1.26 14.27 -10.86
C ILE A 444 -1.04 13.35 -9.67
N ALA A 445 -1.35 12.08 -9.84
CA ALA A 445 -1.03 11.00 -8.92
C ALA A 445 -0.57 9.81 -9.77
N GLN A 446 0.73 9.76 -10.05
CA GLN A 446 1.32 8.85 -11.02
C GLN A 446 2.63 8.26 -10.51
N ASP A 447 2.80 6.96 -10.73
CA ASP A 447 4.04 6.22 -10.47
C ASP A 447 4.49 5.61 -11.79
N MET A 448 5.67 6.05 -12.25
CA MET A 448 6.26 5.60 -13.50
C MET A 448 7.57 4.87 -13.22
N LEU A 449 7.59 3.59 -13.59
CA LEU A 449 8.72 2.70 -13.42
C LEU A 449 9.58 2.78 -14.67
N VAL A 450 10.83 3.23 -14.54
CA VAL A 450 11.75 3.37 -15.67
C VAL A 450 13.07 2.65 -15.39
N PRO A 451 13.79 2.19 -16.41
CA PRO A 451 15.15 1.69 -16.20
C PRO A 451 16.03 2.76 -15.54
N MET A 452 16.95 2.36 -14.64
CA MET A 452 17.88 3.30 -13.99
C MET A 452 18.66 4.15 -15.02
N SER A 453 18.99 3.58 -16.17
CA SER A 453 19.68 4.28 -17.27
C SER A 453 18.87 5.42 -17.90
N ALA A 454 17.53 5.38 -17.80
CA ALA A 454 16.63 6.40 -18.32
C ALA A 454 16.26 7.47 -17.28
N LEU A 455 16.65 7.31 -16.00
CA LEU A 455 16.21 8.17 -14.89
C LEU A 455 16.41 9.67 -15.16
N THR A 456 17.53 10.06 -15.76
CA THR A 456 17.78 11.48 -16.12
C THR A 456 16.74 12.01 -17.09
N ALA A 457 16.56 11.34 -18.22
CA ALA A 457 15.59 11.75 -19.23
C ALA A 457 14.15 11.73 -18.70
N SER A 458 13.85 10.78 -17.79
CA SER A 458 12.57 10.71 -17.09
C SER A 458 12.33 11.91 -16.18
N LEU A 459 13.34 12.35 -15.44
CA LEU A 459 13.21 13.53 -14.57
C LEU A 459 13.04 14.82 -15.39
N ASP A 460 13.72 14.93 -16.53
CA ASP A 460 13.58 16.07 -17.44
C ASP A 460 12.16 16.18 -18.01
N ILE A 461 11.55 15.06 -18.41
CA ILE A 461 10.16 15.09 -18.93
C ILE A 461 9.14 15.36 -17.82
N PHE A 462 9.36 14.85 -16.59
CA PHE A 462 8.50 15.15 -15.45
C PHE A 462 8.55 16.63 -15.07
N ASP A 463 9.74 17.24 -15.05
CA ASP A 463 9.88 18.68 -14.81
C ASP A 463 9.20 19.50 -15.91
N ARG A 464 9.42 19.16 -17.18
CA ARG A 464 8.83 19.91 -18.30
C ARG A 464 7.31 19.83 -18.34
N GLU A 465 6.75 18.61 -18.24
CA GLU A 465 5.32 18.38 -18.42
C GLU A 465 4.53 18.64 -17.13
N PHE A 466 5.07 18.33 -15.95
CA PHE A 466 4.37 18.54 -14.66
C PHE A 466 4.93 19.73 -13.86
N GLY A 467 6.25 19.93 -13.84
CA GLY A 467 6.88 20.95 -12.99
C GLY A 467 6.52 20.77 -11.51
N LEU A 468 6.41 19.51 -11.08
CA LEU A 468 5.85 19.12 -9.79
C LEU A 468 6.95 18.63 -8.85
N TYR A 469 6.95 19.16 -7.63
CA TYR A 469 7.87 18.75 -6.57
C TYR A 469 7.20 18.71 -5.18
N PRO A 470 7.67 17.82 -4.29
CA PRO A 470 8.76 16.87 -4.51
C PRO A 470 8.36 15.67 -5.39
N LEU A 471 9.35 14.91 -5.85
CA LEU A 471 9.18 13.59 -6.49
C LEU A 471 9.75 12.50 -5.56
N TRP A 472 9.09 11.35 -5.50
CA TRP A 472 9.55 10.18 -4.76
C TRP A 472 10.26 9.25 -5.72
N VAL A 473 11.50 8.89 -5.40
CA VAL A 473 12.33 8.08 -6.28
C VAL A 473 12.77 6.83 -5.53
N CYS A 474 12.28 5.67 -5.97
CA CYS A 474 12.44 4.41 -5.27
C CYS A 474 13.05 3.34 -6.18
N PRO A 475 14.26 2.83 -5.88
CA PRO A 475 14.92 1.84 -6.72
C PRO A 475 14.33 0.44 -6.47
N MET A 476 14.12 -0.31 -7.55
CA MET A 476 13.57 -1.65 -7.50
C MET A 476 14.31 -2.59 -8.45
N ARG A 477 14.38 -3.86 -8.08
CA ARG A 477 14.94 -4.90 -8.93
C ARG A 477 13.83 -5.66 -9.62
N LEU A 478 13.76 -5.56 -10.95
CA LEU A 478 12.93 -6.45 -11.75
C LEU A 478 13.72 -7.72 -12.03
N LEU A 479 13.20 -8.84 -11.53
CA LEU A 479 13.83 -10.15 -11.64
C LEU A 479 13.43 -10.78 -12.98
N SER A 480 14.41 -11.28 -13.73
CA SER A 480 14.18 -11.95 -15.02
C SER A 480 13.14 -13.06 -14.91
N PRO A 481 12.30 -13.29 -15.92
CA PRO A 481 11.63 -14.57 -16.03
C PRO A 481 12.63 -15.71 -16.28
N PRO A 482 12.33 -16.98 -15.89
CA PRO A 482 13.25 -18.07 -16.13
C PRO A 482 13.45 -18.24 -17.64
N SER A 483 14.72 -18.14 -18.05
CA SER A 483 15.13 -18.43 -19.41
C SER A 483 14.86 -19.92 -19.71
N THR A 484 14.24 -20.19 -20.86
CA THR A 484 14.11 -21.55 -21.43
C THR A 484 15.45 -22.12 -21.90
N LYS A 485 16.51 -21.30 -21.96
CA LYS A 485 17.89 -21.72 -22.20
C LYS A 485 18.62 -21.88 -20.86
N PRO A 486 19.41 -22.96 -20.66
CA PRO A 486 20.23 -23.13 -19.47
C PRO A 486 21.27 -22.01 -19.42
N VAL A 487 21.06 -21.02 -18.54
CA VAL A 487 22.06 -20.00 -18.23
C VAL A 487 22.73 -20.40 -16.93
N ALA A 488 24.06 -20.43 -16.93
CA ALA A 488 24.84 -20.74 -15.74
C ALA A 488 24.47 -19.80 -14.58
N PRO A 489 24.30 -20.31 -13.35
CA PRO A 489 23.94 -19.48 -12.22
C PRO A 489 25.03 -18.42 -11.98
N LEU A 490 24.61 -17.16 -11.83
CA LEU A 490 25.49 -16.08 -11.37
C LEU A 490 26.16 -16.51 -10.04
N PRO A 491 27.46 -16.23 -9.84
CA PRO A 491 28.19 -16.70 -8.67
C PRO A 491 27.59 -16.13 -7.38
N GLN A 492 26.97 -17.01 -6.60
CA GLN A 492 26.46 -16.74 -5.26
C GLN A 492 27.64 -16.46 -4.31
N LYS A 493 27.78 -15.23 -3.83
CA LYS A 493 28.48 -15.01 -2.56
C LYS A 493 27.48 -15.24 -1.43
N SER A 494 27.74 -16.30 -0.67
CA SER A 494 26.96 -16.81 0.44
C SER A 494 26.56 -15.75 1.48
N THR A 495 25.27 -15.43 1.52
CA THR A 495 24.57 -15.10 2.77
C THR A 495 23.21 -15.82 2.72
N GLY A 496 22.89 -16.61 3.76
CA GLY A 496 21.87 -17.65 3.69
C GLY A 496 20.43 -17.15 3.56
N ARG A 497 19.97 -16.95 2.31
CA ARG A 497 18.63 -17.28 1.77
C ARG A 497 18.64 -16.92 0.28
N ALA A 498 18.44 -17.89 -0.61
CA ALA A 498 18.31 -17.60 -2.04
C ALA A 498 17.04 -16.78 -2.26
N LEU A 499 17.20 -15.52 -2.69
CA LEU A 499 16.10 -14.77 -3.31
C LEU A 499 15.66 -15.56 -4.56
N PRO A 500 14.35 -15.71 -4.82
CA PRO A 500 13.91 -16.42 -6.02
C PRO A 500 14.41 -15.66 -7.24
N THR A 501 15.35 -16.25 -7.97
CA THR A 501 16.10 -15.60 -9.05
C THR A 501 15.26 -15.33 -10.30
N THR A 502 14.00 -15.79 -10.36
CA THR A 502 13.19 -15.63 -11.57
C THR A 502 11.67 -15.56 -11.36
N THR A 503 10.96 -14.73 -12.14
CA THR A 503 9.47 -14.65 -12.20
C THR A 503 8.91 -15.69 -13.18
N PRO A 504 8.17 -16.74 -12.77
CA PRO A 504 7.78 -17.80 -13.71
C PRO A 504 7.01 -17.25 -14.91
N PRO A 505 7.10 -17.86 -16.11
CA PRO A 505 6.40 -17.39 -17.29
C PRO A 505 4.88 -17.52 -17.11
N GLY A 506 4.10 -16.54 -17.59
CA GLY A 506 2.64 -16.60 -17.60
C GLY A 506 1.90 -15.37 -17.05
N GLY A 507 2.59 -14.37 -16.49
CA GLY A 507 1.98 -13.11 -16.07
C GLY A 507 2.23 -11.95 -17.01
N MET A 508 1.76 -10.76 -16.63
CA MET A 508 2.19 -9.52 -17.28
C MET A 508 3.66 -9.30 -16.93
N CYS A 509 4.54 -9.80 -17.80
CA CYS A 509 5.98 -9.77 -17.61
C CYS A 509 6.57 -8.52 -18.29
N PRO A 510 7.63 -7.95 -17.71
CA PRO A 510 8.56 -7.10 -18.43
C PRO A 510 9.05 -7.81 -19.70
N PRO A 511 9.09 -7.17 -20.89
CA PRO A 511 9.51 -7.82 -22.13
C PRO A 511 11.02 -8.09 -22.21
N HIS A 512 11.77 -7.90 -21.11
CA HIS A 512 13.22 -8.06 -21.07
C HIS A 512 13.70 -9.27 -20.23
N PRO A 513 14.65 -10.05 -20.75
CA PRO A 513 15.10 -11.30 -20.14
C PRO A 513 16.20 -11.14 -19.07
N ALA A 514 16.66 -9.93 -18.75
CA ALA A 514 17.77 -9.68 -17.81
C ALA A 514 17.32 -8.94 -16.54
N GLU A 515 17.87 -9.37 -15.40
CA GLU A 515 17.67 -8.71 -14.11
C GLU A 515 18.23 -7.30 -14.20
N GLN A 516 17.37 -6.30 -13.98
CA GLN A 516 17.73 -4.90 -14.13
C GLN A 516 17.19 -4.07 -12.98
N LEU A 517 17.95 -3.03 -12.63
CA LEU A 517 17.52 -2.01 -11.70
C LEU A 517 16.61 -1.02 -12.42
N TYR A 518 15.38 -0.96 -11.96
CA TYR A 518 14.38 0.03 -12.31
C TYR A 518 14.21 1.02 -11.17
N VAL A 519 13.56 2.13 -11.47
CA VAL A 519 13.29 3.20 -10.52
C VAL A 519 11.84 3.60 -10.68
N ASP A 520 11.11 3.61 -9.57
CA ASP A 520 9.80 4.24 -9.50
C ASP A 520 9.98 5.75 -9.35
N ILE A 521 9.23 6.52 -10.11
CA ILE A 521 9.14 7.98 -10.00
C ILE A 521 7.70 8.33 -9.66
N GLY A 522 7.47 8.57 -8.37
CA GLY A 522 6.18 8.99 -7.82
C GLY A 522 6.00 10.50 -7.86
N ALA A 523 4.96 10.93 -8.57
CA ALA A 523 4.55 12.32 -8.76
C ALA A 523 3.12 12.51 -8.21
N TYR A 524 3.01 13.28 -7.13
CA TYR A 524 1.75 13.51 -6.41
C TYR A 524 1.55 15.00 -6.15
N GLY A 525 0.41 15.58 -6.53
CA GLY A 525 0.08 16.97 -6.24
C GLY A 525 -0.35 17.77 -7.45
N VAL A 526 -0.46 19.09 -7.25
CA VAL A 526 -0.86 20.07 -8.27
C VAL A 526 0.35 20.50 -9.12
N PRO A 527 0.36 20.21 -10.43
CA PRO A 527 1.43 20.64 -11.35
C PRO A 527 1.60 22.17 -11.37
N ALA A 528 2.85 22.65 -11.40
CA ALA A 528 3.16 24.08 -11.48
C ALA A 528 3.63 24.53 -12.88
N SER A 529 3.82 23.59 -13.81
CA SER A 529 4.22 23.92 -15.19
C SER A 529 3.15 24.74 -15.90
N SER A 530 3.55 25.87 -16.49
CA SER A 530 2.66 26.69 -17.34
C SER A 530 2.19 25.95 -18.59
N ASN A 531 2.88 24.88 -18.96
CA ASN A 531 2.56 24.02 -20.09
C ASN A 531 1.71 22.81 -19.67
N PHE A 532 1.25 22.74 -18.42
CA PHE A 532 0.46 21.61 -17.98
C PHE A 532 -0.95 21.65 -18.59
N GLU A 533 -1.33 20.53 -19.20
CA GLU A 533 -2.71 20.17 -19.55
C GLU A 533 -2.87 18.68 -19.27
N ALA A 534 -3.81 18.30 -18.39
CA ALA A 534 -3.84 16.98 -17.77
C ALA A 534 -3.76 15.81 -18.76
N GLN A 535 -4.54 15.85 -19.84
CA GLN A 535 -4.57 14.74 -20.80
C GLN A 535 -3.33 14.71 -21.68
N ARG A 536 -2.97 15.83 -22.32
CA ARG A 536 -1.77 15.91 -23.17
C ARG A 536 -0.51 15.57 -22.40
N SER A 537 -0.35 16.14 -21.21
CA SER A 537 0.87 16.01 -20.41
C SER A 537 1.04 14.56 -19.95
N LEU A 538 -0.04 13.95 -19.45
CA LEU A 538 -0.02 12.55 -19.06
C LEU A 538 0.26 11.63 -20.26
N ARG A 539 -0.42 11.83 -21.40
CA ARG A 539 -0.16 11.02 -22.61
C ARG A 539 1.28 11.11 -23.12
N LYS A 540 1.92 12.27 -23.01
CA LYS A 540 3.35 12.42 -23.36
C LYS A 540 4.26 11.67 -22.41
N VAL A 541 3.99 11.74 -21.10
CA VAL A 541 4.76 10.99 -20.10
C VAL A 541 4.57 9.49 -20.30
N GLU A 542 3.33 9.03 -20.50
CA GLU A 542 3.01 7.63 -20.82
C GLU A 542 3.76 7.14 -22.07
N ALA A 543 3.73 7.93 -23.16
CA ALA A 543 4.43 7.59 -24.40
C ALA A 543 5.96 7.53 -24.21
N PHE A 544 6.53 8.45 -23.43
CA PHE A 544 7.95 8.42 -23.10
C PHE A 544 8.32 7.19 -22.26
N VAL A 545 7.53 6.88 -21.22
CA VAL A 545 7.76 5.71 -20.36
C VAL A 545 7.77 4.43 -21.21
N ARG A 546 6.84 4.26 -22.15
CA ARG A 546 6.86 3.13 -23.08
C ARG A 546 8.08 3.14 -24.01
N SER A 547 8.51 4.31 -24.49
CA SER A 547 9.66 4.41 -25.40
C SER A 547 10.96 3.96 -24.74
N VAL A 548 11.10 4.16 -23.44
CA VAL A 548 12.24 3.69 -22.63
C VAL A 548 12.01 2.31 -21.99
N LYS A 549 10.97 1.58 -22.42
CA LYS A 549 10.62 0.24 -21.90
C LYS A 549 10.34 0.24 -20.38
N GLY A 550 9.72 1.31 -19.92
CA GLY A 550 9.17 1.46 -18.58
C GLY A 550 7.72 0.97 -18.45
N TYR A 551 7.21 1.04 -17.22
CA TYR A 551 5.84 0.68 -16.85
C TYR A 551 5.16 1.80 -16.08
N GLN A 552 3.84 1.78 -16.05
CA GLN A 552 3.03 2.63 -15.19
C GLN A 552 2.37 1.78 -14.10
N ALA A 553 2.37 2.26 -12.86
CA ALA A 553 1.59 1.63 -11.81
C ALA A 553 0.10 1.85 -12.06
N LEU A 554 -0.64 0.76 -12.24
CA LEU A 554 -2.01 0.78 -12.74
C LEU A 554 -3.09 1.09 -11.68
N TYR A 555 -2.70 1.45 -10.45
CA TYR A 555 -3.64 2.07 -9.51
C TYR A 555 -3.95 3.51 -9.94
N ALA A 556 -2.97 4.19 -10.55
CA ALA A 556 -3.15 5.47 -11.22
C ALA A 556 -4.01 5.30 -12.48
N ASP A 557 -4.54 6.40 -13.00
CA ASP A 557 -5.31 6.37 -14.23
C ASP A 557 -4.38 6.38 -15.44
N THR A 558 -4.71 5.54 -16.42
CA THR A 558 -4.03 5.52 -17.71
C THR A 558 -4.92 6.04 -18.83
N LEU A 559 -4.34 6.85 -19.72
CA LEU A 559 -4.94 7.36 -20.95
C LEU A 559 -4.46 6.58 -22.19
N MET A 560 -3.75 5.48 -21.97
CA MET A 560 -3.30 4.57 -23.04
C MET A 560 -4.48 3.86 -23.69
N THR A 561 -4.41 3.70 -25.02
CA THR A 561 -5.31 2.77 -25.73
C THR A 561 -5.00 1.32 -25.33
N SER A 562 -5.85 0.38 -25.76
CA SER A 562 -5.61 -1.04 -25.46
C SER A 562 -4.29 -1.53 -26.09
N GLU A 563 -4.00 -1.06 -27.29
CA GLU A 563 -2.79 -1.41 -28.04
C GLU A 563 -1.54 -0.85 -27.35
N GLU A 564 -1.59 0.43 -26.94
CA GLU A 564 -0.50 1.07 -26.18
C GLU A 564 -0.26 0.38 -24.82
N PHE A 565 -1.32 -0.10 -24.18
CA PHE A 565 -1.21 -0.86 -22.93
C PHE A 565 -0.55 -2.22 -23.15
N GLU A 566 -0.87 -2.91 -24.25
CA GLU A 566 -0.25 -4.19 -24.63
C GLU A 566 1.23 -4.05 -25.06
N GLU A 567 1.68 -2.86 -25.48
CA GLU A 567 3.12 -2.59 -25.65
C GLU A 567 3.89 -2.61 -24.32
N MET A 568 3.22 -2.22 -23.22
CA MET A 568 3.82 -2.11 -21.89
C MET A 568 3.92 -3.46 -21.19
N PHE A 569 2.95 -4.36 -21.40
CA PHE A 569 2.93 -5.69 -20.77
C PHE A 569 2.77 -6.80 -21.80
N GLU A 570 3.59 -7.86 -21.69
CA GLU A 570 3.34 -9.09 -22.43
C GLU A 570 2.10 -9.79 -21.84
N CYS A 571 0.93 -9.53 -22.43
CA CYS A 571 -0.36 -10.00 -21.92
C CYS A 571 -0.72 -11.44 -22.34
N GLU A 572 0.02 -12.07 -23.26
CA GLU A 572 -0.33 -13.38 -23.82
C GLU A 572 -0.40 -14.46 -22.72
N GLY A 573 0.59 -14.51 -21.83
CA GLY A 573 0.61 -15.45 -20.71
C GLY A 573 -0.60 -15.29 -19.78
N LEU A 574 -0.96 -14.04 -19.48
CA LEU A 574 -2.12 -13.72 -18.65
C LEU A 574 -3.42 -14.15 -19.33
N GLU A 575 -3.61 -13.82 -20.60
CA GLU A 575 -4.83 -14.16 -21.33
C GLU A 575 -4.97 -15.68 -21.58
N ASN A 576 -3.86 -16.39 -21.80
CA ASN A 576 -3.86 -17.85 -21.87
C ASN A 576 -4.27 -18.47 -20.53
N THR A 577 -3.74 -17.95 -19.42
CA THR A 577 -4.14 -18.37 -18.07
C THR A 577 -5.63 -18.08 -17.82
N ARG A 578 -6.11 -16.89 -18.21
CA ARG A 578 -7.52 -16.50 -18.08
C ARG A 578 -8.44 -17.47 -18.83
N LYS A 579 -8.11 -17.83 -20.09
CA LYS A 579 -8.86 -18.82 -20.87
C LYS A 579 -8.85 -20.20 -20.23
N GLN A 580 -7.67 -20.66 -19.77
CA GLN A 580 -7.52 -21.96 -19.13
C GLN A 580 -8.45 -22.13 -17.92
N PHE A 581 -8.64 -21.05 -17.14
CA PHE A 581 -9.47 -21.08 -15.92
C PHE A 581 -10.86 -20.42 -16.10
N GLY A 582 -11.31 -20.20 -17.35
CA GLY A 582 -12.63 -19.63 -17.67
C GLY A 582 -12.87 -18.21 -17.15
N SER A 583 -11.80 -17.47 -16.90
CA SER A 583 -11.83 -16.10 -16.35
C SER A 583 -12.16 -15.05 -17.39
N ASP A 584 -11.81 -15.29 -18.64
CA ASP A 584 -12.11 -14.43 -19.78
C ASP A 584 -13.62 -14.25 -20.04
N LEU A 585 -14.43 -15.24 -19.63
CA LEU A 585 -15.88 -15.23 -19.81
C LEU A 585 -16.62 -14.34 -18.80
N LEU A 586 -16.11 -14.27 -17.56
CA LEU A 586 -16.84 -13.68 -16.43
C LEU A 586 -16.12 -12.49 -15.79
N LEU A 587 -14.80 -12.35 -15.94
CA LEU A 587 -14.00 -11.29 -15.32
C LEU A 587 -13.47 -10.30 -16.37
N PRO A 588 -13.32 -9.01 -16.04
CA PRO A 588 -12.85 -8.01 -16.99
C PRO A 588 -11.43 -8.31 -17.44
N ARG A 589 -10.99 -7.77 -18.58
CA ARG A 589 -9.57 -7.63 -18.87
C ARG A 589 -8.95 -6.57 -17.97
N VAL A 590 -7.63 -6.58 -17.80
CA VAL A 590 -6.94 -5.59 -16.96
C VAL A 590 -7.19 -4.17 -17.49
N TRP A 591 -6.99 -3.94 -18.79
CA TRP A 591 -7.21 -2.64 -19.43
C TRP A 591 -8.63 -2.09 -19.20
N GLU A 592 -9.66 -2.95 -19.28
CA GLU A 592 -11.06 -2.57 -19.03
C GLU A 592 -11.32 -2.08 -17.59
N LYS A 593 -10.40 -2.34 -16.64
CA LYS A 593 -10.49 -1.85 -15.26
C LYS A 593 -9.66 -0.60 -15.01
N VAL A 594 -8.54 -0.47 -15.72
CA VAL A 594 -7.50 0.51 -15.39
C VAL A 594 -7.53 1.75 -16.27
N ASN A 595 -8.04 1.63 -17.48
CA ASN A 595 -8.22 2.77 -18.38
C ASN A 595 -9.15 3.83 -17.77
N ALA A 596 -8.79 5.10 -17.99
CA ALA A 596 -9.49 6.25 -17.44
C ALA A 596 -10.98 6.27 -17.80
N ALA A 597 -11.39 5.80 -18.99
CA ALA A 597 -12.81 5.78 -19.37
C ALA A 597 -13.65 4.79 -18.54
N ALA A 598 -13.03 3.73 -18.01
CA ALA A 598 -13.66 2.75 -17.12
C ALA A 598 -13.79 3.27 -15.66
N ARG A 599 -13.15 4.39 -15.36
CA ARG A 599 -13.19 5.06 -14.07
C ARG A 599 -13.88 6.43 -14.21
N HIS A 600 -14.43 6.95 -13.12
CA HIS A 600 -15.08 8.26 -13.10
C HIS A 600 -14.71 9.05 -11.89
#